data_AF-A0A7L4Y5J9-F1
#
_entry.id   AF-A0A7L4Y5J9-F1
#
_cell.length_a   1.000
_cell.length_b   1.000
_cell.length_c   1.000
_cell.angle_alpha   90.00
_cell.angle_beta   90.00
_cell.angle_gamma   90.00
#
_symmetry.space_group_name_H-M   'P 1'
#
loop_
_entity.id
_entity.type
_entity.pdbx_description
1 polymer ?
#
loop_
_entity_poly.entity_id
_entity_poly.type
_entity_poly.pdbx_seq_one_letter_code
_entity_poly.pdbx_strand_id
1 'polypeptide(L)'
;MPVRSGWLLPLGQTRQNTRITNIGATTPINPLGVRSGILPGTYDGKFRLGGLWMSGAGPMTATVYHGRAVIQGGNSDGAYPVAVDQDMTITFGDGDPLHPRIDLVVLRVYDNDADLQGKYDAVVEIVKGEPKAAPVAPEPPARSLVLFGVKVKAGASAGTGGIDWTASGTVTDLRTTTVAAGGILPVYNNAAVAGSYPGQYQDNDNAHCLQRWDGTTWVAYPKEIGGIAPSGTVSAGGYTGQFRDNNGSLQRWNGTTWVNYQPPVENEATTTGVTALANWSVVSFYARRTKSGLCTMTVTVTRTGPQVDANSAGNINDEPLCVLPAGWRPALSVEASACDGFGNGGANVTTSGQIDLRTWSANGALAANRNIRISATYILP
;
A
#
# COMPACT_ATOMS: atom_id res chain seq x y z
N MET A 1 1.71 -40.96 26.37
CA MET A 1 0.83 -40.05 25.61
C MET A 1 1.49 -38.68 25.61
N PRO A 2 1.96 -38.18 24.45
CA PRO A 2 2.69 -36.90 24.33
C PRO A 2 1.79 -35.67 24.17
N VAL A 3 0.47 -35.84 24.21
CA VAL A 3 -0.50 -34.77 24.02
C VAL A 3 -1.18 -34.49 25.36
N ARG A 4 -1.32 -33.22 25.74
CA ARG A 4 -1.71 -32.77 27.10
C ARG A 4 -2.79 -31.70 27.03
N SER A 5 -3.85 -31.81 27.84
CA SER A 5 -4.89 -30.76 28.01
C SER A 5 -4.72 -29.96 29.31
N GLY A 6 -5.18 -28.70 29.33
CA GLY A 6 -5.05 -27.78 30.47
C GLY A 6 -6.03 -27.97 31.64
N TRP A 7 -7.18 -28.61 31.42
CA TRP A 7 -8.30 -28.61 32.40
C TRP A 7 -8.86 -29.99 32.77
N LEU A 8 -8.25 -31.10 32.32
CA LEU A 8 -8.79 -32.44 32.54
C LEU A 8 -8.13 -33.16 33.72
N LEU A 9 -8.85 -33.39 34.82
CA LEU A 9 -8.43 -34.32 35.89
C LEU A 9 -9.61 -35.00 36.58
N PRO A 10 -9.47 -36.29 36.95
CA PRO A 10 -8.89 -36.54 38.29
C PRO A 10 -7.48 -37.17 38.42
N LEU A 11 -6.96 -38.05 37.55
CA LEU A 11 -5.63 -38.69 37.80
C LEU A 11 -4.74 -38.92 36.54
N GLY A 12 -4.42 -37.87 35.78
CA GLY A 12 -3.51 -37.99 34.62
C GLY A 12 -2.68 -36.75 34.23
N GLN A 13 -2.96 -35.59 34.82
CA GLN A 13 -2.28 -34.31 34.60
C GLN A 13 -1.36 -34.00 35.80
N THR A 14 -0.07 -33.79 35.54
CA THR A 14 0.90 -33.35 36.55
C THR A 14 0.92 -31.82 36.65
N ARG A 15 1.46 -31.26 37.74
CA ARG A 15 1.71 -29.81 37.86
C ARG A 15 2.56 -29.24 36.72
N GLN A 16 3.45 -30.05 36.14
CA GLN A 16 4.25 -29.67 34.98
C GLN A 16 3.39 -29.59 33.72
N ASN A 17 2.42 -30.50 33.56
CA ASN A 17 1.49 -30.51 32.42
C ASN A 17 0.63 -29.23 32.43
N THR A 18 0.07 -28.84 33.57
CA THR A 18 -0.73 -27.59 33.70
C THR A 18 0.07 -26.35 33.33
N ARG A 19 1.38 -26.31 33.64
CA ARG A 19 2.26 -25.18 33.31
C ARG A 19 2.52 -25.05 31.81
N ILE A 20 2.69 -26.17 31.11
CA ILE A 20 2.98 -26.18 29.67
C ILE A 20 1.70 -25.88 28.85
N THR A 21 0.53 -26.22 29.39
CA THR A 21 -0.78 -26.00 28.75
C THR A 21 -1.44 -24.66 29.09
N ASN A 22 -1.00 -23.92 30.12
CA ASN A 22 -1.66 -22.67 30.50
C ASN A 22 -1.54 -21.63 29.37
N ILE A 23 -2.67 -21.33 28.72
CA ILE A 23 -2.73 -20.42 27.58
C ILE A 23 -3.91 -19.47 27.78
N GLY A 24 -3.63 -18.22 28.14
CA GLY A 24 -4.58 -17.10 28.12
C GLY A 24 -4.75 -16.47 26.72
N ALA A 25 -4.38 -17.20 25.66
CA ALA A 25 -4.37 -16.72 24.29
C ALA A 25 -5.55 -17.26 23.50
N THR A 26 -6.73 -16.71 23.76
CA THR A 26 -7.93 -17.08 23.02
C THR A 26 -8.61 -15.83 22.45
N THR A 27 -8.96 -15.90 21.17
CA THR A 27 -9.83 -14.90 20.54
C THR A 27 -11.26 -15.39 20.73
N PRO A 28 -12.16 -14.62 21.35
CA PRO A 28 -13.55 -15.05 21.51
C PRO A 28 -14.20 -15.26 20.14
N ILE A 29 -15.20 -16.13 20.01
CA ILE A 29 -16.06 -16.20 18.81
C ILE A 29 -17.52 -15.90 19.16
N ASN A 30 -17.86 -16.08 20.43
CA ASN A 30 -19.11 -15.71 21.06
C ASN A 30 -18.81 -15.50 22.57
N PRO A 31 -19.79 -15.16 23.43
CA PRO A 31 -19.52 -14.90 24.85
C PRO A 31 -18.86 -16.04 25.64
N LEU A 32 -19.05 -17.30 25.22
CA LEU A 32 -18.55 -18.49 25.92
C LEU A 32 -17.52 -19.29 25.12
N GLY A 33 -17.52 -19.14 23.79
CA GLY A 33 -16.67 -19.87 22.87
C GLY A 33 -15.46 -19.06 22.42
N VAL A 34 -14.38 -19.77 22.11
CA VAL A 34 -13.16 -19.19 21.53
C VAL A 34 -12.81 -19.80 20.17
N ARG A 35 -11.89 -19.18 19.47
CA ARG A 35 -11.36 -19.68 18.20
C ARG A 35 -10.37 -20.82 18.44
N SER A 36 -10.68 -21.99 17.88
CA SER A 36 -9.71 -23.07 17.74
C SER A 36 -8.56 -22.67 16.83
N GLY A 37 -7.35 -23.10 17.17
CA GLY A 37 -6.20 -22.89 16.30
C GLY A 37 -4.88 -23.11 17.02
N ILE A 38 -3.82 -23.05 16.23
CA ILE A 38 -2.44 -23.24 16.67
C ILE A 38 -1.86 -21.87 17.03
N LEU A 39 -1.07 -21.84 18.10
CA LEU A 39 -0.37 -20.61 18.46
C LEU A 39 0.77 -20.35 17.47
N PRO A 40 0.87 -19.12 16.92
CA PRO A 40 1.98 -18.73 16.05
C PRO A 40 3.34 -18.83 16.74
N GLY A 41 4.38 -18.99 15.93
CA GLY A 41 5.78 -18.96 16.33
C GLY A 41 6.61 -20.12 15.77
N THR A 42 7.91 -19.86 15.64
CA THR A 42 8.98 -20.84 15.40
C THR A 42 10.16 -20.56 16.32
N TYR A 43 11.09 -21.50 16.42
CA TYR A 43 12.31 -21.34 17.21
C TYR A 43 13.18 -20.14 16.79
N ASP A 44 13.19 -19.82 15.49
CA ASP A 44 14.01 -18.77 14.87
C ASP A 44 13.21 -17.51 14.47
N GLY A 45 11.89 -17.52 14.66
CA GLY A 45 10.99 -16.46 14.22
C GLY A 45 10.83 -16.32 12.70
N LYS A 46 11.37 -17.25 11.89
CA LYS A 46 11.39 -17.14 10.42
C LYS A 46 10.04 -17.45 9.77
N PHE A 47 9.21 -18.28 10.40
CA PHE A 47 7.90 -18.63 9.88
C PHE A 47 6.79 -18.21 10.86
N ARG A 48 5.59 -17.96 10.33
CA ARG A 48 4.42 -17.69 11.17
C ARG A 48 4.07 -18.86 12.08
N LEU A 49 4.25 -20.08 11.59
CA LEU A 49 3.78 -21.29 12.24
C LEU A 49 4.75 -22.45 12.06
N GLY A 50 5.38 -22.90 13.14
CA GLY A 50 6.24 -24.10 13.14
C GLY A 50 5.71 -25.26 13.96
N GLY A 51 4.84 -25.01 14.94
CA GLY A 51 4.28 -26.06 15.77
C GLY A 51 3.28 -26.93 15.01
N LEU A 52 3.14 -28.19 15.46
CA LEU A 52 2.19 -29.18 14.89
C LEU A 52 2.34 -29.33 13.37
N TRP A 53 3.56 -29.16 12.85
CA TRP A 53 3.90 -29.49 11.46
C TRP A 53 3.85 -31.01 11.24
N MET A 54 3.80 -31.44 9.98
CA MET A 54 3.87 -32.86 9.63
C MET A 54 4.82 -33.11 8.46
N SER A 55 5.58 -34.20 8.54
CA SER A 55 6.41 -34.69 7.45
C SER A 55 6.24 -36.20 7.28
N GLY A 56 6.44 -36.71 6.06
CA GLY A 56 6.47 -38.15 5.80
C GLY A 56 7.66 -38.81 6.51
N ALA A 57 7.42 -39.92 7.22
CA ALA A 57 8.41 -40.65 7.99
C ALA A 57 8.67 -42.07 7.46
N GLY A 58 7.83 -42.56 6.55
CA GLY A 58 7.92 -43.87 5.92
C GLY A 58 6.78 -44.08 4.93
N PRO A 59 6.66 -45.27 4.29
CA PRO A 59 5.68 -45.51 3.24
C PRO A 59 4.24 -45.22 3.64
N MET A 60 3.84 -45.54 4.89
CA MET A 60 2.48 -45.31 5.40
C MET A 60 2.51 -44.56 6.74
N THR A 61 3.60 -43.83 7.02
CA THR A 61 3.80 -43.16 8.31
C THR A 61 4.21 -41.71 8.13
N ALA A 62 3.76 -40.86 9.05
CA ALA A 62 4.14 -39.45 9.13
C ALA A 62 4.56 -39.11 10.56
N THR A 63 5.46 -38.15 10.71
CA THR A 63 5.78 -37.54 12.00
C THR A 63 5.03 -36.23 12.13
N VAL A 64 4.24 -36.10 13.19
CA VAL A 64 3.67 -34.84 13.65
C VAL A 64 4.58 -34.26 14.72
N TYR A 65 5.05 -33.05 14.49
CA TYR A 65 5.99 -32.37 15.38
C TYR A 65 5.25 -31.74 16.57
N HIS A 66 5.98 -31.57 17.67
CA HIS A 66 5.47 -30.91 18.87
C HIS A 66 4.90 -29.50 18.58
N GLY A 67 4.03 -29.00 19.46
CA GLY A 67 3.39 -27.70 19.29
C GLY A 67 2.26 -27.45 20.27
N ARG A 68 1.62 -26.28 20.16
CA ARG A 68 0.56 -25.85 21.06
C ARG A 68 -0.65 -25.32 20.30
N ALA A 69 -1.83 -25.69 20.74
CA ALA A 69 -3.09 -25.27 20.15
C ALA A 69 -4.14 -25.01 21.24
N VAL A 70 -5.23 -24.38 20.83
CA VAL A 70 -6.47 -24.32 21.59
C VAL A 70 -7.56 -24.99 20.75
N ILE A 71 -8.36 -25.84 21.38
CA ILE A 71 -9.49 -26.52 20.74
C ILE A 71 -10.75 -26.09 21.48
N GLN A 72 -11.66 -25.42 20.78
CA GLN A 72 -12.99 -25.12 21.28
C GLN A 72 -13.88 -26.36 21.17
N GLY A 73 -14.48 -26.78 22.29
CA GLY A 73 -15.56 -27.77 22.29
C GLY A 73 -16.92 -27.13 22.05
N GLY A 74 -17.98 -27.78 22.55
CA GLY A 74 -19.29 -27.12 22.66
C GLY A 74 -19.20 -25.85 23.51
N ASN A 75 -20.18 -24.94 23.36
CA ASN A 75 -20.21 -23.71 24.18
C ASN A 75 -20.27 -24.01 25.69
N SER A 76 -20.85 -25.14 26.08
CA SER A 76 -20.88 -25.67 27.45
C SER A 76 -19.59 -26.35 27.90
N ASP A 77 -18.84 -26.90 26.94
CA ASP A 77 -17.64 -27.71 27.17
C ASP A 77 -16.41 -26.81 27.39
N GLY A 78 -16.46 -25.60 26.84
CA GLY A 78 -15.40 -24.62 26.92
C GLY A 78 -14.23 -24.91 25.98
N ALA A 79 -13.10 -24.24 26.25
CA ALA A 79 -11.90 -24.31 25.45
C ALA A 79 -10.83 -25.16 26.12
N TYR A 80 -10.20 -26.03 25.34
CA TYR A 80 -9.15 -26.94 25.78
C TYR A 80 -7.80 -26.48 25.22
N PRO A 81 -6.92 -25.92 26.05
CA PRO A 81 -5.52 -25.72 25.69
C PRO A 81 -4.84 -27.08 25.55
N VAL A 82 -4.19 -27.33 24.42
CA VAL A 82 -3.51 -28.59 24.13
C VAL A 82 -2.05 -28.36 23.76
N ALA A 83 -1.16 -29.17 24.33
CA ALA A 83 0.25 -29.20 23.95
C ALA A 83 0.64 -30.62 23.53
N VAL A 84 1.30 -30.72 22.37
CA VAL A 84 2.06 -31.91 21.97
C VAL A 84 3.50 -31.64 22.39
N ASP A 85 4.02 -32.39 23.36
CA ASP A 85 5.29 -32.10 24.04
C ASP A 85 6.52 -32.78 23.41
N GLN A 86 6.31 -33.71 22.49
CA GLN A 86 7.35 -34.39 21.71
C GLN A 86 6.79 -34.82 20.35
N ASP A 87 7.70 -35.03 19.39
CA ASP A 87 7.35 -35.52 18.07
C ASP A 87 6.74 -36.92 18.15
N MET A 88 5.79 -37.20 17.27
CA MET A 88 5.01 -38.43 17.28
C MET A 88 4.80 -38.99 15.89
N THR A 89 5.00 -40.29 15.74
CA THR A 89 4.73 -40.99 14.49
C THR A 89 3.30 -41.53 14.48
N ILE A 90 2.58 -41.23 13.39
CA ILE A 90 1.25 -41.75 13.10
C ILE A 90 1.32 -42.69 11.89
N THR A 91 0.45 -43.70 11.87
CA THR A 91 0.42 -44.73 10.83
C THR A 91 -0.93 -44.74 10.13
N PHE A 92 -0.92 -44.54 8.83
CA PHE A 92 -2.09 -44.61 7.97
C PHE A 92 -2.40 -46.06 7.64
N GLY A 93 -3.69 -46.40 7.59
CA GLY A 93 -4.11 -47.71 7.09
C GLY A 93 -3.90 -47.84 5.58
N ASP A 94 -3.81 -49.07 5.09
CA ASP A 94 -3.65 -49.35 3.66
C ASP A 94 -4.78 -48.72 2.81
N GLY A 95 -4.40 -48.32 1.60
CA GLY A 95 -5.26 -47.83 0.53
C GLY A 95 -6.28 -48.87 0.10
N ASP A 96 -7.43 -48.39 -0.36
CA ASP A 96 -8.38 -49.29 -1.03
C ASP A 96 -7.79 -49.73 -2.38
N PRO A 97 -8.01 -50.98 -2.85
CA PRO A 97 -7.39 -51.47 -4.08
C PRO A 97 -7.79 -50.68 -5.34
N LEU A 98 -8.98 -50.07 -5.37
CA LEU A 98 -9.57 -49.48 -6.58
C LEU A 98 -9.69 -47.97 -6.50
N HIS A 99 -9.92 -47.40 -5.31
CA HIS A 99 -10.25 -46.00 -5.16
C HIS A 99 -9.32 -45.26 -4.20
N PRO A 100 -8.95 -44.00 -4.50
CA PRO A 100 -8.28 -43.16 -3.53
C PRO A 100 -9.24 -42.71 -2.41
N ARG A 101 -8.68 -42.19 -1.33
CA ARG A 101 -9.41 -41.50 -0.25
C ARG A 101 -8.62 -40.33 0.30
N ILE A 102 -9.27 -39.47 1.08
CA ILE A 102 -8.62 -38.40 1.84
C ILE A 102 -8.82 -38.68 3.33
N ASP A 103 -7.74 -38.91 4.04
CA ASP A 103 -7.73 -39.06 5.50
C ASP A 103 -7.44 -37.70 6.15
N LEU A 104 -8.02 -37.41 7.31
CA LEU A 104 -7.68 -36.21 8.09
C LEU A 104 -6.75 -36.59 9.24
N VAL A 105 -5.72 -35.78 9.47
CA VAL A 105 -4.93 -35.79 10.70
C VAL A 105 -5.48 -34.70 11.61
N VAL A 106 -6.00 -35.09 12.77
CA VAL A 106 -6.66 -34.17 13.70
C VAL A 106 -6.02 -34.25 15.08
N LEU A 107 -5.98 -33.11 15.77
CA LEU A 107 -5.75 -33.05 17.21
C LEU A 107 -7.12 -33.04 17.88
N ARG A 108 -7.45 -34.05 18.70
CA ARG A 108 -8.77 -34.23 19.30
C ARG A 108 -8.70 -34.31 20.81
N VAL A 109 -9.73 -33.78 21.46
CA VAL A 109 -9.93 -33.92 22.91
C VAL A 109 -11.12 -34.84 23.17
N TYR A 110 -10.87 -35.91 23.92
CA TYR A 110 -11.87 -36.74 24.56
C TYR A 110 -12.12 -36.21 25.96
N ASP A 111 -13.38 -35.89 26.24
CA ASP A 111 -13.83 -35.42 27.53
C ASP A 111 -15.13 -36.14 27.87
N ASN A 112 -15.01 -37.18 28.70
CA ASN A 112 -16.13 -38.04 29.05
C ASN A 112 -17.27 -37.30 29.74
N ASP A 113 -17.03 -36.16 30.40
CA ASP A 113 -18.11 -35.36 30.98
C ASP A 113 -18.94 -34.67 29.89
N ALA A 114 -18.31 -34.36 28.74
CA ALA A 114 -18.96 -33.76 27.59
C ALA A 114 -19.44 -34.79 26.55
N ASP A 115 -18.87 -35.99 26.53
CA ASP A 115 -19.03 -36.91 25.39
C ASP A 115 -19.35 -38.36 25.72
N LEU A 116 -19.27 -38.72 27.00
CA LEU A 116 -19.62 -40.03 27.53
C LEU A 116 -18.84 -41.19 26.87
N GLN A 117 -17.64 -40.93 26.32
CA GLN A 117 -16.82 -41.94 25.64
C GLN A 117 -15.83 -42.67 26.58
N GLY A 118 -15.91 -42.44 27.88
CA GLY A 118 -15.10 -43.10 28.92
C GLY A 118 -13.63 -42.67 28.95
N LYS A 119 -13.28 -41.54 28.31
CA LYS A 119 -11.90 -41.06 28.18
C LYS A 119 -11.77 -39.58 28.55
N TYR A 120 -10.64 -39.23 29.16
CA TYR A 120 -10.23 -37.85 29.45
C TYR A 120 -8.81 -37.64 28.93
N ASP A 121 -8.65 -37.56 27.61
CA ASP A 121 -7.34 -37.48 26.98
C ASP A 121 -7.38 -36.64 25.71
N ALA A 122 -6.23 -36.05 25.36
CA ALA A 122 -6.05 -35.41 24.07
C ALA A 122 -5.15 -36.28 23.21
N VAL A 123 -5.44 -36.43 21.92
CA VAL A 123 -4.68 -37.30 21.02
C VAL A 123 -4.52 -36.64 19.66
N VAL A 124 -3.47 -37.03 18.93
CA VAL A 124 -3.44 -36.88 17.48
C VAL A 124 -3.90 -38.20 16.89
N GLU A 125 -4.93 -38.15 16.05
CA GLU A 125 -5.49 -39.34 15.41
C GLU A 125 -5.77 -39.11 13.92
N ILE A 126 -5.89 -40.21 13.19
CA ILE A 126 -6.24 -40.21 11.78
C ILE A 126 -7.72 -40.54 11.66
N VAL A 127 -8.49 -39.64 11.05
CA VAL A 127 -9.87 -39.87 10.66
C VAL A 127 -9.86 -40.37 9.23
N LYS A 128 -10.09 -41.67 9.06
CA LYS A 128 -10.06 -42.33 7.76
C LYS A 128 -11.22 -41.86 6.89
N GLY A 129 -10.92 -41.47 5.65
CA GLY A 129 -11.93 -41.10 4.66
C GLY A 129 -12.57 -42.29 3.96
N GLU A 130 -13.63 -42.02 3.22
CA GLU A 130 -14.31 -43.02 2.39
C GLU A 130 -13.62 -43.16 1.02
N PRO A 131 -13.25 -44.38 0.58
CA PRO A 131 -12.72 -44.60 -0.76
C PRO A 131 -13.73 -44.29 -1.86
N LYS A 132 -13.41 -43.35 -2.75
CA LYS A 132 -14.24 -42.94 -3.89
C LYS A 132 -13.37 -42.51 -5.07
N ALA A 133 -13.91 -42.64 -6.28
CA ALA A 133 -13.23 -42.15 -7.50
C ALA A 133 -12.90 -40.64 -7.42
N ALA A 134 -13.80 -39.86 -6.80
CA ALA A 134 -13.57 -38.47 -6.40
C ALA A 134 -13.68 -38.38 -4.87
N PRO A 135 -12.57 -38.56 -4.14
CA PRO A 135 -12.61 -38.61 -2.69
C PRO A 135 -12.83 -37.22 -2.10
N VAL A 136 -13.64 -37.15 -1.05
CA VAL A 136 -13.88 -35.94 -0.25
C VAL A 136 -13.38 -36.23 1.17
N ALA A 137 -12.82 -35.22 1.83
CA ALA A 137 -12.41 -35.35 3.22
C ALA A 137 -13.62 -35.68 4.12
N PRO A 138 -13.47 -36.56 5.13
CA PRO A 138 -14.52 -36.81 6.10
C PRO A 138 -14.79 -35.56 6.96
N GLU A 139 -15.96 -35.51 7.58
CA GLU A 139 -16.27 -34.45 8.55
C GLU A 139 -15.36 -34.57 9.78
N PRO A 140 -14.75 -33.48 10.28
CA PRO A 140 -13.95 -33.52 11.48
C PRO A 140 -14.79 -33.92 12.71
N PRO A 141 -14.27 -34.79 13.59
CA PRO A 141 -14.93 -35.11 14.85
C PRO A 141 -15.14 -33.85 15.71
N ALA A 142 -16.19 -33.84 16.55
CA ALA A 142 -16.36 -32.80 17.55
C ALA A 142 -15.14 -32.70 18.49
N ARG A 143 -14.87 -31.50 19.03
CA ARG A 143 -13.69 -31.21 19.87
C ARG A 143 -12.37 -31.60 19.18
N SER A 144 -12.25 -31.31 17.89
CA SER A 144 -11.00 -31.51 17.16
C SER A 144 -10.56 -30.26 16.39
N LEU A 145 -9.25 -30.18 16.17
CA LEU A 145 -8.62 -29.24 15.26
C LEU A 145 -7.97 -30.04 14.13
N VAL A 146 -8.42 -29.78 12.90
CA VAL A 146 -7.82 -30.39 11.71
C VAL A 146 -6.44 -29.79 11.47
N LEU A 147 -5.45 -30.66 11.28
CA LEU A 147 -4.08 -30.25 10.96
C LEU A 147 -3.79 -30.44 9.48
N PHE A 148 -4.06 -31.63 8.94
CA PHE A 148 -3.74 -31.96 7.56
C PHE A 148 -4.81 -32.84 6.92
N GLY A 149 -4.99 -32.69 5.60
CA GLY A 149 -5.62 -33.69 4.76
C GLY A 149 -4.56 -34.49 4.01
N VAL A 150 -4.66 -35.82 4.02
CA VAL A 150 -3.70 -36.72 3.36
C VAL A 150 -4.43 -37.61 2.37
N LYS A 151 -4.09 -37.46 1.08
CA LYS A 151 -4.62 -38.31 0.02
C LYS A 151 -3.87 -39.64 0.00
N VAL A 152 -4.60 -40.71 0.29
CA VAL A 152 -4.11 -42.08 0.14
C VAL A 152 -4.56 -42.60 -1.22
N LYS A 153 -3.61 -42.85 -2.12
CA LYS A 153 -3.90 -43.39 -3.46
C LYS A 153 -4.43 -44.83 -3.39
N ALA A 154 -5.14 -45.24 -4.45
CA ALA A 154 -5.55 -46.63 -4.58
C ALA A 154 -4.34 -47.58 -4.53
N GLY A 155 -4.48 -48.69 -3.81
CA GLY A 155 -3.44 -49.70 -3.63
C GLY A 155 -2.23 -49.26 -2.80
N ALA A 156 -2.23 -48.07 -2.19
CA ALA A 156 -1.13 -47.63 -1.34
C ALA A 156 -0.96 -48.57 -0.13
N SER A 157 0.23 -49.08 0.09
CA SER A 157 0.56 -49.85 1.29
C SER A 157 2.04 -49.70 1.61
N ALA A 158 2.46 -50.24 2.76
CA ALA A 158 3.87 -50.26 3.10
C ALA A 158 4.75 -51.02 2.08
N GLY A 159 4.20 -52.03 1.39
CA GLY A 159 4.90 -52.85 0.40
C GLY A 159 4.64 -52.48 -1.06
N THR A 160 3.66 -51.63 -1.35
CA THR A 160 3.17 -51.35 -2.72
C THR A 160 3.26 -49.85 -3.05
N GLY A 161 4.37 -49.22 -2.65
CA GLY A 161 4.73 -47.87 -3.06
C GLY A 161 4.13 -46.71 -2.23
N GLY A 162 3.51 -46.99 -1.08
CA GLY A 162 3.19 -46.03 -0.02
C GLY A 162 2.38 -44.79 -0.42
N ILE A 163 2.28 -43.86 0.53
CA ILE A 163 1.84 -42.48 0.33
C ILE A 163 2.99 -41.69 -0.29
N ASP A 164 2.69 -40.97 -1.36
CA ASP A 164 3.66 -40.12 -2.05
C ASP A 164 3.72 -38.74 -1.40
N TRP A 165 4.47 -38.63 -0.31
CA TRP A 165 4.53 -37.45 0.56
C TRP A 165 4.99 -36.16 -0.13
N THR A 166 5.71 -36.26 -1.25
CA THR A 166 6.24 -35.10 -1.97
C THR A 166 5.39 -34.72 -3.17
N ALA A 167 4.48 -35.59 -3.63
CA ALA A 167 3.57 -35.27 -4.71
C ALA A 167 2.60 -34.15 -4.33
N SER A 168 2.41 -33.21 -5.26
CA SER A 168 1.49 -32.10 -5.10
C SER A 168 0.05 -32.60 -4.90
N GLY A 169 -0.64 -32.04 -3.91
CA GLY A 169 -2.00 -32.44 -3.55
C GLY A 169 -2.10 -33.75 -2.76
N THR A 170 -0.98 -34.41 -2.40
CA THR A 170 -1.01 -35.52 -1.44
C THR A 170 -1.27 -35.01 -0.03
N VAL A 171 -0.50 -34.02 0.42
CA VAL A 171 -0.66 -33.41 1.73
C VAL A 171 -1.22 -32.00 1.54
N THR A 172 -2.36 -31.74 2.17
CA THR A 172 -2.98 -30.41 2.25
C THR A 172 -2.83 -29.91 3.68
N ASP A 173 -2.11 -28.81 3.87
CA ASP A 173 -2.03 -28.13 5.16
C ASP A 173 -3.36 -27.41 5.42
N LEU A 174 -4.02 -27.79 6.52
CA LEU A 174 -5.31 -27.26 6.95
C LEU A 174 -5.21 -26.56 8.30
N ARG A 175 -4.00 -26.40 8.84
CA ARG A 175 -3.75 -25.76 10.12
C ARG A 175 -4.24 -24.32 10.07
N THR A 176 -4.95 -23.90 11.12
CA THR A 176 -5.35 -22.51 11.32
C THR A 176 -4.71 -21.95 12.57
N THR A 177 -4.49 -20.64 12.60
CA THR A 177 -3.90 -19.94 13.76
C THR A 177 -4.96 -19.38 14.70
N THR A 178 -4.57 -19.17 15.96
CA THR A 178 -5.32 -18.41 16.96
C THR A 178 -4.38 -17.55 17.79
N VAL A 179 -4.89 -16.47 18.37
CA VAL A 179 -4.12 -15.55 19.23
C VAL A 179 -4.99 -15.10 20.41
N ALA A 180 -4.36 -14.47 21.40
CA ALA A 180 -5.08 -13.79 22.48
C ALA A 180 -5.97 -12.67 21.95
N ALA A 181 -7.06 -12.36 22.66
CA ALA A 181 -7.76 -11.10 22.47
C ALA A 181 -6.77 -9.91 22.55
N GLY A 182 -6.85 -9.01 21.58
CA GLY A 182 -5.91 -7.90 21.42
C GLY A 182 -4.64 -8.24 20.62
N GLY A 183 -4.37 -9.52 20.36
CA GLY A 183 -3.29 -9.96 19.48
C GLY A 183 -3.61 -9.71 17.99
N ILE A 184 -2.56 -9.61 17.18
CA ILE A 184 -2.67 -9.59 15.71
C ILE A 184 -2.73 -11.02 15.22
N LEU A 185 -3.85 -11.45 14.64
CA LEU A 185 -4.02 -12.79 14.10
C LEU A 185 -3.20 -12.95 12.82
N PRO A 186 -2.18 -13.82 12.75
CA PRO A 186 -1.49 -14.08 11.49
C PRO A 186 -2.39 -14.94 10.61
N VAL A 187 -2.75 -14.46 9.43
CA VAL A 187 -3.61 -15.23 8.52
C VAL A 187 -2.83 -16.43 7.98
N TYR A 188 -3.31 -17.63 8.30
CA TYR A 188 -2.76 -18.91 7.88
C TYR A 188 -3.92 -19.90 7.70
N ASN A 189 -4.27 -20.18 6.44
CA ASN A 189 -5.45 -20.97 6.02
C ASN A 189 -6.81 -20.54 6.64
N ASN A 190 -6.87 -19.36 7.26
CA ASN A 190 -8.06 -18.82 7.94
C ASN A 190 -8.48 -17.44 7.41
N ALA A 191 -8.07 -17.08 6.20
CA ALA A 191 -8.37 -15.78 5.58
C ALA A 191 -9.87 -15.50 5.42
N ALA A 192 -10.68 -16.56 5.26
CA ALA A 192 -12.13 -16.45 5.12
C ALA A 192 -12.87 -16.32 6.46
N VAL A 193 -12.17 -16.45 7.59
CA VAL A 193 -12.84 -16.43 8.89
C VAL A 193 -13.13 -14.99 9.30
N ALA A 194 -14.38 -14.71 9.65
CA ALA A 194 -14.82 -13.41 10.15
C ALA A 194 -14.04 -12.99 11.41
N GLY A 195 -13.91 -11.68 11.59
CA GLY A 195 -13.42 -11.13 12.85
C GLY A 195 -14.45 -11.33 13.96
N SER A 196 -13.94 -11.49 15.17
CA SER A 196 -14.66 -11.82 16.38
C SER A 196 -15.28 -10.62 17.08
N TYR A 197 -14.66 -9.45 16.93
CA TYR A 197 -15.16 -8.19 17.49
C TYR A 197 -14.63 -7.00 16.68
N PRO A 198 -15.41 -5.91 16.55
CA PRO A 198 -14.94 -4.68 15.91
C PRO A 198 -13.62 -4.20 16.53
N GLY A 199 -12.62 -3.96 15.70
CA GLY A 199 -11.28 -3.56 16.13
C GLY A 199 -10.28 -4.69 16.33
N GLN A 200 -10.66 -5.96 16.12
CA GLN A 200 -9.69 -7.03 16.00
C GLN A 200 -8.75 -6.77 14.81
N TYR A 201 -7.47 -7.12 14.95
CA TYR A 201 -6.46 -7.02 13.89
C TYR A 201 -6.03 -8.39 13.36
N GLN A 202 -5.71 -8.44 12.07
CA GLN A 202 -5.05 -9.58 11.45
C GLN A 202 -3.94 -9.13 10.49
N ASP A 203 -2.89 -9.94 10.38
CA ASP A 203 -1.81 -9.78 9.39
C ASP A 203 -2.09 -10.70 8.21
N ASN A 204 -2.45 -10.13 7.06
CA ASN A 204 -2.87 -10.86 5.87
C ASN A 204 -1.92 -10.62 4.69
N ASP A 205 -1.02 -11.58 4.45
CA ASP A 205 -0.06 -11.52 3.34
C ASP A 205 -0.72 -11.41 1.98
N ASN A 206 -1.85 -12.09 1.76
CA ASN A 206 -2.54 -12.02 0.47
C ASN A 206 -3.09 -10.61 0.19
N ALA A 207 -3.39 -9.86 1.26
CA ALA A 207 -3.81 -8.47 1.17
C ALA A 207 -2.62 -7.49 1.25
N HIS A 208 -1.40 -7.99 1.52
CA HIS A 208 -0.18 -7.21 1.70
C HIS A 208 -0.29 -6.05 2.72
N CYS A 209 -1.21 -6.16 3.67
CA CYS A 209 -1.44 -5.14 4.69
C CYS A 209 -2.01 -5.75 5.98
N LEU A 210 -1.83 -5.01 7.08
CA LEU A 210 -2.60 -5.26 8.30
C LEU A 210 -4.06 -4.95 8.00
N GLN A 211 -4.98 -5.77 8.51
CA GLN A 211 -6.40 -5.54 8.41
C GLN A 211 -7.02 -5.39 9.80
N ARG A 212 -8.07 -4.57 9.88
CA ARG A 212 -8.90 -4.35 11.08
C ARG A 212 -10.32 -4.80 10.78
N TRP A 213 -10.94 -5.55 11.68
CA TRP A 213 -12.36 -5.92 11.55
C TRP A 213 -13.24 -4.70 11.87
N ASP A 214 -14.17 -4.37 10.98
CA ASP A 214 -15.10 -3.25 11.20
C ASP A 214 -16.44 -3.66 11.83
N GLY A 215 -16.65 -4.97 12.02
CA GLY A 215 -17.92 -5.55 12.46
C GLY A 215 -18.61 -6.39 11.39
N THR A 216 -18.27 -6.20 10.12
CA THR A 216 -18.87 -6.88 8.97
C THR A 216 -17.82 -7.50 8.04
N THR A 217 -16.70 -6.81 7.83
CA THR A 217 -15.61 -7.26 6.96
C THR A 217 -14.24 -6.85 7.49
N TRP A 218 -13.19 -7.47 6.93
CA TRP A 218 -11.80 -7.07 7.14
C TRP A 218 -11.46 -5.89 6.23
N VAL A 219 -11.03 -4.77 6.81
CA VAL A 219 -10.61 -3.57 6.08
C VAL A 219 -9.12 -3.29 6.28
N ALA A 220 -8.44 -2.74 5.28
CA ALA A 220 -7.02 -2.39 5.38
C ALA A 220 -6.74 -1.36 6.49
N TYR A 221 -5.60 -1.50 7.18
CA TYR A 221 -5.14 -0.64 8.26
C TYR A 221 -3.64 -0.27 8.15
N PRO A 222 -3.26 1.01 8.35
CA PRO A 222 -4.17 2.15 8.47
C PRO A 222 -4.97 2.31 7.17
N LYS A 223 -6.20 2.82 7.28
CA LYS A 223 -6.96 3.18 6.08
C LYS A 223 -6.14 4.26 5.37
N GLU A 224 -5.60 3.95 4.20
CA GLU A 224 -4.70 4.86 3.47
C GLU A 224 -5.41 6.17 3.14
N ILE A 225 -5.21 7.18 3.98
CA ILE A 225 -5.63 8.55 3.73
C ILE A 225 -4.35 9.35 3.51
N GLY A 226 -4.21 9.93 2.32
CA GLY A 226 -3.17 10.92 2.00
C GLY A 226 -2.02 10.45 1.11
N GLY A 227 -2.04 9.21 0.60
CA GLY A 227 -1.04 8.70 -0.35
C GLY A 227 -1.34 9.03 -1.83
N ILE A 228 -0.36 8.77 -2.70
CA ILE A 228 -0.55 8.71 -4.16
C ILE A 228 -0.81 7.26 -4.53
N ALA A 229 -2.02 6.94 -4.97
CA ALA A 229 -2.34 5.60 -5.44
C ALA A 229 -1.54 5.27 -6.73
N PRO A 230 -0.95 4.07 -6.87
CA PRO A 230 -0.25 3.68 -8.10
C PRO A 230 -1.19 3.65 -9.31
N SER A 231 -0.59 3.75 -10.51
CA SER A 231 -1.32 3.64 -11.77
C SER A 231 -2.06 2.30 -11.86
N GLY A 232 -3.34 2.36 -12.21
CA GLY A 232 -4.20 1.18 -12.36
C GLY A 232 -4.79 0.60 -11.06
N THR A 233 -4.39 1.09 -9.88
CA THR A 233 -4.89 0.54 -8.60
C THR A 233 -6.30 1.03 -8.25
N VAL A 234 -6.66 2.26 -8.62
CA VAL A 234 -7.95 2.87 -8.28
C VAL A 234 -8.67 3.42 -9.51
N SER A 235 -9.90 2.93 -9.74
CA SER A 235 -10.78 3.40 -10.82
C SER A 235 -11.52 4.69 -10.44
N ALA A 236 -11.95 4.82 -9.18
CA ALA A 236 -12.58 6.00 -8.59
C ALA A 236 -11.89 6.41 -7.28
N GLY A 237 -11.91 7.71 -6.96
CA GLY A 237 -11.36 8.20 -5.70
C GLY A 237 -12.29 7.93 -4.51
N GLY A 238 -11.73 7.54 -3.38
CA GLY A 238 -12.45 7.29 -2.12
C GLY A 238 -12.80 8.56 -1.34
N TYR A 239 -12.16 9.69 -1.65
CA TYR A 239 -12.47 11.00 -1.06
C TYR A 239 -11.99 12.15 -1.97
N THR A 240 -12.67 13.28 -1.92
CA THR A 240 -12.27 14.50 -2.66
C THR A 240 -10.87 14.93 -2.25
N GLY A 241 -9.99 15.06 -3.23
CA GLY A 241 -8.59 15.44 -3.04
C GLY A 241 -7.60 14.29 -2.94
N GLN A 242 -8.03 13.03 -3.05
CA GLN A 242 -7.12 11.89 -3.22
C GLN A 242 -6.25 12.08 -4.46
N PHE A 243 -4.99 11.65 -4.38
CA PHE A 243 -4.05 11.65 -5.50
C PHE A 243 -3.83 10.24 -6.07
N ARG A 244 -3.56 10.17 -7.37
CA ARG A 244 -3.05 8.96 -8.03
C ARG A 244 -2.01 9.31 -9.09
N ASP A 245 -1.14 8.35 -9.38
CA ASP A 245 -0.38 8.34 -10.62
C ASP A 245 -1.27 7.84 -11.77
N ASN A 246 -1.11 8.46 -12.94
CA ASN A 246 -1.72 8.02 -14.18
C ASN A 246 -0.65 8.04 -15.27
N ASN A 247 0.22 7.03 -15.24
CA ASN A 247 1.32 6.85 -16.18
C ASN A 247 2.25 8.08 -16.24
N GLY A 248 2.67 8.58 -15.07
CA GLY A 248 3.54 9.74 -14.94
C GLY A 248 2.83 11.08 -14.86
N SER A 249 1.50 11.13 -14.98
CA SER A 249 0.71 12.33 -14.68
C SER A 249 0.05 12.22 -13.32
N LEU A 250 0.32 13.18 -12.43
CA LEU A 250 -0.38 13.27 -11.14
C LEU A 250 -1.82 13.72 -11.37
N GLN A 251 -2.78 12.92 -10.93
CA GLN A 251 -4.20 13.26 -10.97
C GLN A 251 -4.76 13.43 -9.56
N ARG A 252 -5.72 14.34 -9.41
CA ARG A 252 -6.46 14.59 -8.17
C ARG A 252 -7.94 14.28 -8.38
N TRP A 253 -8.54 13.51 -7.47
CA TRP A 253 -9.98 13.23 -7.50
C TRP A 253 -10.76 14.50 -7.11
N ASN A 254 -11.65 14.96 -7.98
CA ASN A 254 -12.48 16.15 -7.71
C ASN A 254 -13.81 15.84 -7.02
N GLY A 255 -14.09 14.56 -6.71
CA GLY A 255 -15.38 14.08 -6.19
C GLY A 255 -16.21 13.29 -7.21
N THR A 256 -15.93 13.44 -8.51
CA THR A 256 -16.68 12.80 -9.61
C THR A 256 -15.78 12.12 -10.64
N THR A 257 -14.64 12.72 -10.96
CA THR A 257 -13.66 12.20 -11.93
C THR A 257 -12.24 12.51 -11.48
N TRP A 258 -11.29 11.75 -12.03
CA TRP A 258 -9.88 12.09 -11.93
C TRP A 258 -9.53 13.22 -12.89
N VAL A 259 -8.87 14.25 -12.38
CA VAL A 259 -8.45 15.42 -13.18
C VAL A 259 -6.94 15.57 -13.04
N ASN A 260 -6.24 15.90 -14.12
CA ASN A 260 -4.81 16.22 -14.07
C ASN A 260 -4.60 17.37 -13.07
N TYR A 261 -3.74 17.12 -12.09
CA TYR A 261 -3.39 18.15 -11.12
C TYR A 261 -2.46 19.17 -11.80
N GLN A 262 -2.88 20.43 -11.78
CA GLN A 262 -2.03 21.56 -12.16
C GLN A 262 -1.70 22.32 -10.88
N PRO A 263 -0.41 22.58 -10.58
CA PRO A 263 -0.08 23.47 -9.48
C PRO A 263 -0.69 24.86 -9.76
N PRO A 264 -1.12 25.61 -8.74
CA PRO A 264 -1.62 26.97 -8.92
C PRO A 264 -0.62 27.81 -9.73
N VAL A 265 -1.13 28.55 -10.73
CA VAL A 265 -0.30 29.49 -11.49
C VAL A 265 -0.06 30.71 -10.60
N GLU A 266 1.09 30.75 -9.93
CA GLU A 266 1.54 31.91 -9.17
C GLU A 266 2.18 32.93 -10.14
N ASN A 267 1.34 33.83 -10.67
CA ASN A 267 1.80 34.97 -11.49
C ASN A 267 1.52 36.31 -10.79
N GLU A 268 2.44 37.25 -10.96
CA GLU A 268 2.30 38.63 -10.50
C GLU A 268 2.31 39.58 -11.70
N ALA A 269 1.58 40.68 -11.62
CA ALA A 269 1.55 41.70 -12.67
C ALA A 269 1.61 43.11 -12.08
N THR A 270 2.18 44.05 -12.82
CA THR A 270 2.17 45.48 -12.50
C THR A 270 1.91 46.32 -13.74
N THR A 271 1.36 47.52 -13.53
CA THR A 271 1.15 48.55 -14.56
C THR A 271 1.83 49.89 -14.20
N THR A 272 2.54 49.94 -13.08
CA THR A 272 3.14 51.17 -12.52
C THR A 272 4.62 50.96 -12.18
N GLY A 273 5.33 52.06 -11.89
CA GLY A 273 6.70 52.04 -11.37
C GLY A 273 7.81 52.27 -12.42
N VAL A 274 7.47 52.41 -13.71
CA VAL A 274 8.43 52.87 -14.72
C VAL A 274 8.62 54.39 -14.61
N THR A 275 9.87 54.83 -14.64
CA THR A 275 10.23 56.25 -14.58
C THR A 275 10.80 56.70 -15.94
N ALA A 276 10.22 57.73 -16.55
CA ALA A 276 10.75 58.31 -17.79
C ALA A 276 12.11 58.98 -17.56
N LEU A 277 13.00 58.93 -18.56
CA LEU A 277 14.25 59.69 -18.57
C LEU A 277 14.09 60.98 -19.38
N ALA A 278 15.13 61.82 -19.43
CA ALA A 278 15.09 63.11 -20.10
C ALA A 278 14.64 62.98 -21.56
N ASN A 279 13.82 63.93 -22.03
CA ASN A 279 13.21 63.94 -23.37
C ASN A 279 12.15 62.86 -23.65
N TRP A 280 11.69 62.16 -22.62
CA TRP A 280 10.65 61.13 -22.73
C TRP A 280 9.57 61.28 -21.67
N SER A 281 8.37 60.78 -21.96
CA SER A 281 7.29 60.58 -20.99
C SER A 281 6.73 59.17 -21.11
N VAL A 282 6.41 58.52 -19.98
CA VAL A 282 5.76 57.19 -19.99
C VAL A 282 4.29 57.36 -20.34
N VAL A 283 3.81 56.58 -21.30
CA VAL A 283 2.38 56.49 -21.68
C VAL A 283 1.73 55.33 -20.95
N SER A 284 2.36 54.15 -21.01
CA SER A 284 1.83 52.93 -20.39
C SER A 284 2.94 51.93 -20.08
N PHE A 285 2.74 51.14 -19.05
CA PHE A 285 3.58 50.00 -18.70
C PHE A 285 2.71 48.82 -18.33
N TYR A 286 3.12 47.63 -18.75
CA TYR A 286 2.57 46.36 -18.29
C TYR A 286 3.71 45.36 -18.17
N ALA A 287 3.80 44.68 -17.04
CA ALA A 287 4.69 43.55 -16.88
C ALA A 287 4.01 42.42 -16.11
N ARG A 288 4.32 41.18 -16.49
CA ARG A 288 3.86 39.95 -15.86
C ARG A 288 5.04 39.02 -15.61
N ARG A 289 5.14 38.47 -14.40
CA ARG A 289 6.17 37.49 -14.04
C ARG A 289 5.57 36.20 -13.47
N THR A 290 6.25 35.08 -13.69
CA THR A 290 5.98 33.81 -13.01
C THR A 290 6.91 33.66 -11.80
N LYS A 291 6.54 32.82 -10.82
CA LYS A 291 7.43 32.45 -9.70
C LYS A 291 8.76 31.85 -10.14
N SER A 292 8.80 31.22 -11.33
CA SER A 292 10.02 30.67 -11.92
C SER A 292 10.93 31.73 -12.54
N GLY A 293 10.61 33.03 -12.41
CA GLY A 293 11.48 34.13 -12.82
C GLY A 293 11.32 34.61 -14.26
N LEU A 294 10.45 34.00 -15.08
CA LEU A 294 10.15 34.50 -16.43
C LEU A 294 9.31 35.77 -16.33
N CYS A 295 9.78 36.85 -16.92
CA CYS A 295 9.11 38.15 -16.97
C CYS A 295 8.89 38.59 -18.42
N THR A 296 7.67 39.02 -18.75
CA THR A 296 7.35 39.68 -20.02
C THR A 296 6.91 41.10 -19.71
N MET A 297 7.46 42.08 -20.42
CA MET A 297 7.10 43.49 -20.26
C MET A 297 6.76 44.16 -21.59
N THR A 298 5.94 45.19 -21.50
CA THR A 298 5.70 46.16 -22.56
C THR A 298 5.66 47.55 -21.95
N VAL A 299 6.44 48.47 -22.50
CA VAL A 299 6.43 49.88 -22.13
C VAL A 299 6.16 50.71 -23.37
N THR A 300 5.35 51.76 -23.23
CA THR A 300 5.15 52.78 -24.25
C THR A 300 5.63 54.11 -23.71
N VAL A 301 6.52 54.76 -24.44
CA VAL A 301 7.04 56.11 -24.13
C VAL A 301 6.76 57.05 -25.29
N THR A 302 6.58 58.33 -24.99
CA THR A 302 6.46 59.40 -25.99
C THR A 302 7.69 60.28 -25.95
N ARG A 303 8.24 60.65 -27.11
CA ARG A 303 9.33 61.62 -27.18
C ARG A 303 8.81 63.03 -26.93
N THR A 304 9.39 63.73 -25.95
CA THR A 304 9.07 65.13 -25.60
C THR A 304 10.17 66.11 -26.00
N GLY A 305 11.39 65.61 -26.30
CA GLY A 305 12.51 66.42 -26.79
C GLY A 305 12.55 66.62 -28.31
N PRO A 306 13.62 67.26 -28.83
CA PRO A 306 13.82 67.49 -30.26
C PRO A 306 13.90 66.19 -31.07
N GLN A 307 13.53 66.22 -32.35
CA GLN A 307 13.62 65.06 -33.25
C GLN A 307 15.06 64.49 -33.31
N VAL A 308 15.18 63.17 -33.39
CA VAL A 308 16.45 62.47 -33.64
C VAL A 308 16.34 61.69 -34.93
N ASP A 309 17.21 62.02 -35.88
CA ASP A 309 17.26 61.36 -37.18
C ASP A 309 18.22 60.19 -37.15
N ALA A 310 17.77 59.03 -37.65
CA ALA A 310 18.62 57.89 -37.88
C ALA A 310 19.35 58.04 -39.21
N ASN A 311 20.63 57.67 -39.24
CA ASN A 311 21.40 57.74 -40.48
C ASN A 311 20.94 56.67 -41.50
N SER A 312 21.58 56.63 -42.67
CA SER A 312 21.25 55.66 -43.73
C SER A 312 21.51 54.20 -43.37
N ALA A 313 22.23 53.94 -42.27
CA ALA A 313 22.44 52.60 -41.71
C ALA A 313 21.46 52.28 -40.56
N GLY A 314 20.60 53.21 -40.16
CA GLY A 314 19.67 53.05 -39.04
C GLY A 314 20.28 53.29 -37.67
N ASN A 315 21.50 53.86 -37.60
CA ASN A 315 22.15 54.16 -36.34
C ASN A 315 21.63 55.48 -35.78
N ILE A 316 21.40 55.50 -34.48
CA ILE A 316 21.18 56.69 -33.64
C ILE A 316 22.22 56.65 -32.51
N ASN A 317 22.44 57.77 -31.83
CA ASN A 317 23.08 57.70 -30.51
C ASN A 317 22.13 56.99 -29.54
N ASP A 318 22.67 56.27 -28.57
CA ASP A 318 21.87 55.59 -27.56
C ASP A 318 20.95 56.59 -26.84
N GLU A 319 19.64 56.38 -26.97
CA GLU A 319 18.61 57.24 -26.38
C GLU A 319 18.06 56.57 -25.12
N PRO A 320 18.36 57.10 -23.92
CA PRO A 320 17.87 56.54 -22.67
C PRO A 320 16.39 56.87 -22.48
N LEU A 321 15.52 55.87 -22.59
CA LEU A 321 14.07 56.05 -22.65
C LEU A 321 13.43 56.15 -21.25
N CYS A 322 13.64 55.13 -20.43
CA CYS A 322 13.02 54.98 -19.12
C CYS A 322 13.75 53.92 -18.26
N VAL A 323 13.38 53.83 -16.99
CA VAL A 323 13.90 52.84 -16.03
C VAL A 323 12.77 51.99 -15.47
N LEU A 324 12.93 50.66 -15.55
CA LEU A 324 12.02 49.68 -14.97
C LEU A 324 12.10 49.67 -13.42
N PRO A 325 10.97 49.43 -12.73
CA PRO A 325 10.94 49.34 -11.28
C PRO A 325 11.79 48.18 -10.75
N ALA A 326 12.30 48.32 -9.52
CA ALA A 326 13.00 47.25 -8.83
C ALA A 326 12.10 45.99 -8.75
N GLY A 327 12.71 44.80 -8.89
CA GLY A 327 11.99 43.53 -8.98
C GLY A 327 11.50 43.16 -10.39
N TRP A 328 11.54 44.09 -11.35
CA TRP A 328 11.13 43.86 -12.74
C TRP A 328 12.29 43.98 -13.74
N ARG A 329 13.52 44.07 -13.25
CA ARG A 329 14.74 44.26 -14.04
C ARG A 329 15.31 42.90 -14.45
N PRO A 330 15.88 42.76 -15.65
CA PRO A 330 16.42 41.47 -16.09
C PRO A 330 17.71 41.11 -15.33
N ALA A 331 17.99 39.81 -15.17
CA ALA A 331 19.23 39.31 -14.57
C ALA A 331 20.48 39.61 -15.42
N LEU A 332 20.27 39.76 -16.73
CA LEU A 332 21.28 40.02 -17.76
C LEU A 332 20.74 41.12 -18.67
N SER A 333 21.59 41.92 -19.30
CA SER A 333 21.11 42.86 -20.31
C SER A 333 20.48 42.10 -21.49
N VAL A 334 19.30 42.52 -21.94
CA VAL A 334 18.57 41.85 -23.03
C VAL A 334 18.18 42.82 -24.13
N GLU A 335 18.20 42.33 -25.37
CA GLU A 335 17.64 43.06 -26.51
C GLU A 335 16.11 43.00 -26.48
N ALA A 336 15.50 44.14 -26.79
CA ALA A 336 14.07 44.34 -26.89
C ALA A 336 13.74 44.92 -28.27
N SER A 337 12.58 44.55 -28.79
CA SER A 337 12.06 45.16 -30.01
C SER A 337 11.38 46.48 -29.68
N ALA A 338 11.60 47.50 -30.52
CA ALA A 338 10.98 48.82 -30.40
C ALA A 338 10.30 49.21 -31.73
N CYS A 339 9.13 49.85 -31.66
CA CYS A 339 8.37 50.29 -32.85
C CYS A 339 7.42 51.45 -32.51
N ASP A 340 7.29 52.43 -33.41
CA ASP A 340 6.29 53.51 -33.29
C ASP A 340 5.13 53.39 -34.30
N GLY A 341 5.19 52.40 -35.20
CA GLY A 341 4.26 52.18 -36.30
C GLY A 341 4.69 52.79 -37.64
N PHE A 342 5.72 53.64 -37.64
CA PHE A 342 6.35 54.23 -38.83
C PHE A 342 7.80 53.74 -39.02
N GLY A 343 8.47 53.40 -37.93
CA GLY A 343 9.78 52.79 -37.88
C GLY A 343 9.88 51.75 -36.76
N ASN A 344 10.95 50.97 -36.83
CA ASN A 344 11.27 49.90 -35.90
C ASN A 344 12.76 49.90 -35.59
N GLY A 345 13.12 49.38 -34.42
CA GLY A 345 14.47 49.39 -33.90
C GLY A 345 14.72 48.38 -32.79
N GLY A 346 15.95 48.34 -32.31
CA GLY A 346 16.36 47.57 -31.13
C GLY A 346 16.60 48.48 -29.94
N ALA A 347 16.14 48.05 -28.77
CA ALA A 347 16.45 48.66 -27.48
C ALA A 347 17.17 47.66 -26.58
N ASN A 348 18.12 48.12 -25.78
CA ASN A 348 18.78 47.30 -24.76
C ASN A 348 18.11 47.56 -23.41
N VAL A 349 17.63 46.52 -22.75
CA VAL A 349 17.13 46.57 -21.37
C VAL A 349 18.26 46.10 -20.46
N THR A 350 18.91 47.03 -19.78
CA THR A 350 20.06 46.75 -18.92
C THR A 350 19.65 46.11 -17.59
N THR A 351 20.61 45.52 -16.88
CA THR A 351 20.39 44.97 -15.52
C THR A 351 20.02 46.02 -14.48
N SER A 352 20.36 47.29 -14.70
CA SER A 352 19.90 48.41 -13.86
C SER A 352 18.43 48.79 -14.13
N GLY A 353 17.80 48.17 -15.13
CA GLY A 353 16.43 48.44 -15.55
C GLY A 353 16.30 49.57 -16.56
N GLN A 354 17.39 50.24 -16.94
CA GLN A 354 17.37 51.29 -17.97
C GLN A 354 17.15 50.68 -19.35
N ILE A 355 16.26 51.30 -20.13
CA ILE A 355 15.96 50.93 -21.52
C ILE A 355 16.57 51.97 -22.44
N ASP A 356 17.54 51.55 -23.26
CA ASP A 356 18.26 52.39 -24.20
C ASP A 356 17.91 52.01 -25.63
N LEU A 357 17.35 52.94 -26.41
CA LEU A 357 17.09 52.71 -27.83
C LEU A 357 18.38 52.94 -28.61
N ARG A 358 18.81 51.95 -29.42
CA ARG A 358 20.14 51.96 -30.06
C ARG A 358 20.09 52.04 -31.57
N THR A 359 19.03 51.50 -32.16
CA THR A 359 18.84 51.51 -33.61
C THR A 359 17.43 51.89 -33.96
N TRP A 360 17.26 52.38 -35.19
CA TRP A 360 15.97 52.68 -35.78
C TRP A 360 15.98 52.33 -37.27
N SER A 361 14.85 52.47 -37.95
CA SER A 361 14.78 52.26 -39.40
C SER A 361 15.72 53.23 -40.13
N ALA A 362 16.43 52.75 -41.16
CA ALA A 362 17.35 53.57 -41.96
C ALA A 362 16.64 54.80 -42.55
N ASN A 363 17.25 55.98 -42.37
CA ASN A 363 16.66 57.29 -42.72
C ASN A 363 15.32 57.60 -42.01
N GLY A 364 14.98 56.86 -40.95
CA GLY A 364 13.84 57.13 -40.11
C GLY A 364 14.12 58.24 -39.10
N ALA A 365 13.08 58.67 -38.37
CA ALA A 365 13.22 59.69 -37.34
C ALA A 365 12.38 59.36 -36.11
N LEU A 366 12.94 59.63 -34.93
CA LEU A 366 12.23 59.68 -33.66
C LEU A 366 11.59 61.06 -33.54
N ALA A 367 10.42 61.24 -34.13
CA ALA A 367 9.72 62.52 -34.10
C ALA A 367 9.10 62.79 -32.71
N ALA A 368 9.02 64.08 -32.35
CA ALA A 368 8.32 64.50 -31.14
C ALA A 368 6.86 64.05 -31.17
N ASN A 369 6.31 63.75 -30.00
CA ASN A 369 4.93 63.27 -29.79
C ASN A 369 4.59 61.92 -30.43
N ARG A 370 5.58 61.12 -30.84
CA ARG A 370 5.37 59.73 -31.27
C ARG A 370 5.56 58.74 -30.12
N ASN A 371 4.69 57.74 -30.09
CA ASN A 371 4.71 56.68 -29.09
C ASN A 371 5.57 55.52 -29.57
N ILE A 372 6.66 55.25 -28.85
CA ILE A 372 7.51 54.08 -29.06
C ILE A 372 7.06 52.99 -28.11
N ARG A 373 6.71 51.83 -28.66
CA ARG A 373 6.34 50.62 -27.93
C ARG A 373 7.54 49.69 -27.89
N ILE A 374 7.97 49.32 -26.69
CA ILE A 374 9.08 48.42 -26.45
C ILE A 374 8.56 47.17 -25.74
N SER A 375 8.97 46.00 -26.20
CA SER A 375 8.58 44.72 -25.57
C SER A 375 9.77 43.77 -25.44
N ALA A 376 9.82 43.06 -24.31
CA ALA A 376 10.85 42.06 -24.03
C ALA A 376 10.30 40.93 -23.14
N THR A 377 10.92 39.75 -23.27
CA THR A 377 10.75 38.65 -22.32
C THR A 377 12.13 38.20 -21.84
N TYR A 378 12.31 38.10 -20.53
CA TYR A 378 13.61 37.83 -19.89
C TYR A 378 13.46 37.13 -18.55
N ILE A 379 14.58 36.69 -17.99
CA ILE A 379 14.67 36.06 -16.67
C ILE A 379 15.03 37.14 -15.63
N LEU A 380 14.32 37.15 -14.51
CA LEU A 380 14.60 37.99 -13.34
C LEU A 380 15.78 37.42 -12.52
N PRO A 381 16.47 38.25 -11.73
CA PRO A 381 17.58 37.83 -10.85
C PRO A 381 17.23 36.72 -9.87
#